data_AF-A0A955Q813-F1
#
_entry.id   AF-A0A955Q813-F1
#
_cell.length_a   1.000
_cell.length_b   1.000
_cell.length_c   1.000
_cell.angle_alpha   90.00
_cell.angle_beta   90.00
_cell.angle_gamma   90.00
#
_symmetry.space_group_name_H-M   'P 1'
#
loop_
_entity.id
_entity.type
_entity.pdbx_description
1 polymer ?
#
loop_
_entity_poly.entity_id
_entity_poly.type
_entity_poly.pdbx_seq_one_letter_code
_entity_poly.pdbx_strand_id
1 'polypeptide(L)'
;MSNLSDVTFHALWTRWPWKAIRHCPGRFLLPLRGKPLSFAELTGQPCTPIRYESSNAPDPVWVLPVVDGGLIAFQQTDGRLLHTLNTPEGFIRKLTHLGIMAHGAMAQP
;
A
#
# COMPACT_ATOMS: atom_id res chain seq x y z
N MET A 1 19.66 3.45 -5.47
CA MET A 1 18.58 3.99 -4.61
C MET A 1 17.42 4.25 -5.54
N SER A 2 16.38 3.40 -5.53
CA SER A 2 15.26 3.56 -6.45
C SER A 2 14.41 4.75 -6.01
N ASN A 3 14.26 5.73 -6.90
CA ASN A 3 13.46 6.91 -6.65
C ASN A 3 11.98 6.50 -6.70
N LEU A 4 11.27 6.64 -5.58
CA LEU A 4 9.83 6.33 -5.49
C LEU A 4 8.95 7.35 -6.23
N SER A 5 9.56 8.40 -6.80
CA SER A 5 8.92 9.48 -7.57
C SER A 5 8.16 8.99 -8.81
N ASP A 6 8.42 7.77 -9.28
CA ASP A 6 7.93 7.32 -10.58
C ASP A 6 6.71 6.39 -10.47
N VAL A 7 6.41 5.85 -9.28
CA VAL A 7 5.21 5.02 -9.07
C VAL A 7 4.06 5.94 -8.67
N THR A 8 2.97 5.91 -9.44
CA THR A 8 1.77 6.70 -9.16
C THR A 8 0.57 5.81 -8.85
N PHE A 9 -0.40 6.35 -8.11
CA PHE A 9 -1.70 5.70 -7.91
C PHE A 9 -2.34 5.33 -9.25
N HIS A 10 -2.36 6.25 -10.21
CA HIS A 10 -2.98 6.05 -11.51
C HIS A 10 -2.33 4.90 -12.29
N ALA A 11 -0.99 4.82 -12.29
CA ALA A 11 -0.26 3.74 -12.95
C ALA A 11 -0.62 2.37 -12.35
N LEU A 12 -0.67 2.27 -11.01
CA LEU A 12 -1.07 1.05 -10.32
C LEU A 12 -2.53 0.71 -10.59
N TRP A 13 -3.43 1.71 -10.54
CA TRP A 13 -4.86 1.56 -10.79
C TRP A 13 -5.15 0.95 -12.16
N THR A 14 -4.49 1.47 -13.20
CA THR A 14 -4.67 1.02 -14.58
C THR A 14 -4.05 -0.36 -14.83
N ARG A 15 -2.97 -0.72 -14.12
CA ARG A 15 -2.24 -1.97 -14.33
C ARG A 15 -2.91 -3.21 -13.73
N TRP A 16 -3.71 -3.05 -12.67
CA TRP A 16 -4.22 -4.18 -11.90
C TRP A 16 -5.74 -4.10 -11.68
N PRO A 17 -6.43 -5.25 -11.53
CA PRO A 17 -7.89 -5.29 -11.42
C PRO A 17 -8.36 -4.98 -9.99
N TRP A 18 -8.05 -3.78 -9.49
CA TRP A 18 -8.43 -3.34 -8.15
C TRP A 18 -9.96 -3.31 -7.96
N LYS A 19 -10.41 -3.61 -6.75
CA LYS A 19 -11.82 -3.57 -6.36
C LYS A 19 -12.03 -2.63 -5.20
N ALA A 20 -12.96 -1.69 -5.34
CA ALA A 20 -13.35 -0.83 -4.23
C ALA A 20 -13.81 -1.65 -3.04
N ILE A 21 -13.31 -1.31 -1.85
CA ILE A 21 -13.76 -1.93 -0.61
C ILE A 21 -15.05 -1.23 -0.19
N ARG A 22 -16.12 -2.01 0.02
CA ARG A 22 -17.44 -1.51 0.39
C ARG A 22 -17.35 -0.63 1.64
N HIS A 23 -18.00 0.55 1.62
CA HIS A 23 -18.00 1.53 2.72
C HIS A 23 -16.61 2.05 3.14
N CYS A 24 -15.58 1.85 2.33
CA CYS A 24 -14.22 2.33 2.58
C CYS A 24 -13.76 3.22 1.41
N PRO A 25 -14.24 4.47 1.30
CA PRO A 25 -13.94 5.34 0.17
C PRO A 25 -12.44 5.57 0.01
N GLY A 26 -11.95 5.53 -1.22
CA GLY A 26 -10.53 5.68 -1.54
C GLY A 26 -9.65 4.49 -1.14
N ARG A 27 -10.23 3.31 -0.89
CA ARG A 27 -9.50 2.07 -0.62
C ARG A 27 -9.92 0.95 -1.56
N PHE A 28 -8.94 0.32 -2.19
CA PHE A 28 -9.17 -0.67 -3.23
C PHE A 28 -8.31 -1.90 -2.99
N LEU A 29 -8.93 -3.06 -2.88
CA LEU A 29 -8.26 -4.34 -2.67
C LEU A 29 -7.80 -4.92 -4.02
N LEU A 30 -6.61 -5.51 -4.06
CA LEU A 30 -6.20 -6.36 -5.17
C LEU A 30 -6.74 -7.78 -4.94
N PRO A 31 -7.73 -8.27 -5.72
CA PRO A 31 -8.18 -9.65 -5.61
C PRO A 31 -7.12 -10.59 -6.20
N LEU A 32 -6.19 -11.05 -5.37
CA LEU A 32 -5.24 -12.09 -5.79
C LEU A 32 -5.95 -13.44 -5.92
N ARG A 33 -5.91 -14.02 -7.11
CA ARG A 33 -6.30 -15.41 -7.38
C ARG A 33 -5.06 -16.16 -7.86
N GLY A 34 -4.25 -16.67 -6.94
CA GLY A 34 -3.06 -17.46 -7.29
C GLY A 34 -1.81 -17.05 -6.52
N LYS A 35 -0.70 -16.84 -7.26
CA LYS A 35 0.62 -16.58 -6.70
C LYS A 35 0.61 -15.33 -5.79
N PRO A 36 1.26 -15.38 -4.61
CA PRO A 36 1.50 -14.19 -3.80
C PRO A 36 2.26 -13.14 -4.61
N LEU A 37 1.87 -11.88 -4.51
CA LEU A 37 2.50 -10.78 -5.25
C LEU A 37 3.35 -9.95 -4.29
N SER A 38 4.62 -9.74 -4.63
CA SER A 38 5.51 -8.82 -3.91
C SER A 38 5.24 -7.36 -4.32
N PHE A 39 5.72 -6.41 -3.52
CA PHE A 39 5.66 -4.99 -3.88
C PHE A 39 6.41 -4.70 -5.19
N ALA A 40 7.58 -5.31 -5.41
CA ALA A 40 8.36 -5.08 -6.63
C ALA A 40 7.66 -5.61 -7.89
N GLU A 41 6.99 -6.77 -7.81
CA GLU A 41 6.16 -7.27 -8.92
C GLU A 41 4.95 -6.36 -9.15
N LEU A 42 4.34 -5.86 -8.08
CA LEU A 42 3.17 -4.98 -8.13
C LEU A 42 3.49 -3.61 -8.75
N THR A 43 4.61 -3.00 -8.37
CA THR A 43 5.08 -1.70 -8.90
C THR A 43 5.80 -1.85 -10.25
N GLY A 44 6.29 -3.06 -10.56
CA GLY A 44 7.13 -3.33 -11.73
C GLY A 44 8.57 -2.86 -11.59
N GLN A 45 9.00 -2.47 -10.39
CA GLN A 45 10.36 -1.99 -10.12
C GLN A 45 10.79 -2.28 -8.67
N PRO A 46 12.11 -2.36 -8.38
CA PRO A 46 12.57 -2.50 -7.01
C PRO A 46 12.12 -1.33 -6.13
N CYS A 47 11.52 -1.64 -4.98
CA CYS A 47 11.03 -0.66 -4.01
C CYS A 47 11.24 -1.18 -2.59
N THR A 48 11.23 -0.26 -1.62
CA THR A 48 11.47 -0.58 -0.21
C THR A 48 10.24 -0.23 0.62
N PRO A 49 9.26 -1.16 0.77
CA PRO A 49 8.16 -0.95 1.69
C PRO A 49 8.66 -0.96 3.14
N ILE A 50 8.06 -0.13 3.99
CA ILE A 50 8.36 -0.07 5.42
C ILE A 50 7.40 -0.99 6.16
N ARG A 51 7.95 -1.82 7.04
CA ARG A 51 7.18 -2.74 7.88
C ARG A 51 6.84 -2.10 9.22
N TYR A 52 5.61 -2.27 9.68
CA TYR A 52 5.10 -1.81 10.95
C TYR A 52 4.38 -2.94 11.69
N GLU A 53 4.52 -2.95 13.00
CA GLU A 53 3.60 -3.64 13.92
C GLU A 53 2.59 -2.61 14.44
N SER A 54 1.32 -3.00 14.57
CA SER A 54 0.26 -2.11 15.03
C SER A 54 -0.61 -2.83 16.06
N SER A 55 -0.91 -2.20 17.18
CA SER A 55 -1.91 -2.73 18.12
C SER A 55 -3.33 -2.77 17.51
N ASN A 56 -3.55 -2.05 16.41
CA ASN A 56 -4.84 -1.97 15.71
C ASN A 56 -4.90 -2.92 14.48
N ALA A 57 -3.92 -3.80 14.31
CA ALA A 57 -3.94 -4.88 13.33
C ALA A 57 -3.18 -6.11 13.84
N PRO A 58 -3.78 -7.31 13.85
CA PRO A 58 -3.10 -8.51 14.33
C PRO A 58 -1.96 -8.95 13.40
N ASP A 59 -2.07 -8.64 12.11
CA ASP A 59 -1.10 -8.99 11.08
C ASP A 59 -0.10 -7.85 10.84
N PRO A 60 1.19 -8.16 10.57
CA PRO A 60 2.18 -7.15 10.20
C PRO A 60 1.74 -6.32 9.00
N VAL A 61 1.98 -5.02 9.06
CA VAL A 61 1.58 -4.06 8.02
C VAL A 61 2.79 -3.58 7.24
N TRP A 62 2.72 -3.67 5.92
CA TRP A 62 3.71 -3.13 5.00
C TRP A 62 3.15 -1.91 4.29
N VAL A 63 3.91 -0.83 4.26
CA VAL A 63 3.47 0.46 3.72
C VAL A 63 4.45 0.94 2.66
N LEU A 64 3.93 1.35 1.51
CA LEU A 64 4.71 1.98 0.44
C LEU A 64 3.97 3.22 -0.06
N PRO A 65 4.43 4.43 0.31
CA PRO A 65 3.95 5.66 -0.30
C PRO A 65 4.22 5.66 -1.81
N VAL A 66 3.28 6.20 -2.58
CA VAL A 66 3.42 6.41 -4.03
C VAL A 66 2.90 7.81 -4.36
N VAL A 67 3.19 8.33 -5.55
CA VAL A 67 2.63 9.62 -5.98
C VAL A 67 1.10 9.51 -6.04
N ASP A 68 0.42 10.48 -5.44
CA ASP A 68 -1.04 10.55 -5.32
C ASP A 68 -1.69 9.36 -4.60
N GLY A 69 -1.01 8.74 -3.64
CA GLY A 69 -1.62 7.72 -2.79
C GLY A 69 -0.65 6.84 -2.01
N GLY A 70 -1.03 5.59 -1.83
CA GLY A 70 -0.16 4.63 -1.17
C GLY A 70 -0.69 3.19 -1.21
N LEU A 71 0.25 2.25 -1.15
CA LEU A 71 -0.02 0.84 -0.95
C LEU A 71 0.10 0.50 0.52
N ILE A 72 -0.88 -0.25 1.02
CA ILE A 72 -0.85 -0.88 2.35
C ILE A 72 -1.11 -2.35 2.15
N ALA A 73 -0.23 -3.20 2.66
CA ALA A 73 -0.40 -4.64 2.63
C ALA A 73 -0.38 -5.25 4.03
N PHE A 74 -1.30 -6.16 4.31
CA PHE A 74 -1.27 -6.97 5.52
C PHE A 74 -0.62 -8.31 5.19
N GLN A 75 0.34 -8.75 5.99
CA GLN A 75 1.01 -10.04 5.83
C GLN A 75 0.23 -11.12 6.56
N GLN A 76 -0.38 -12.03 5.80
CA GLN A 76 -1.09 -13.18 6.32
C GLN A 76 -0.10 -14.22 6.91
N THR A 77 -0.62 -15.15 7.71
CA THR A 77 0.16 -16.19 8.39
C THR A 77 0.93 -17.12 7.43
N ASP A 78 0.45 -17.30 6.20
CA ASP A 78 1.13 -18.05 5.14
C ASP A 78 2.18 -17.22 4.37
N GLY A 79 2.45 -15.99 4.83
CA GLY A 79 3.39 -15.06 4.23
C GLY A 79 2.83 -14.25 3.05
N ARG A 80 1.56 -14.45 2.67
CA ARG A 80 0.94 -13.68 1.58
C ARG A 80 0.68 -12.23 1.97
N LEU A 81 0.76 -11.34 0.98
CA LEU A 81 0.48 -9.92 1.15
C LEU A 81 -0.90 -9.58 0.57
N LEU A 82 -1.79 -9.09 1.44
CA LEU A 82 -3.10 -8.56 1.05
C LEU A 82 -2.98 -7.07 0.71
N HIS A 83 -2.77 -6.77 -0.57
CA HIS A 83 -2.54 -5.40 -1.04
C HIS A 83 -3.83 -4.58 -1.12
N THR A 84 -3.77 -3.38 -0.55
CA THR A 84 -4.75 -2.31 -0.73
C THR A 84 -4.07 -1.11 -1.36
N LEU A 85 -4.56 -0.65 -2.51
CA LEU A 85 -4.24 0.64 -3.09
C LEU A 85 -5.17 1.71 -2.51
N ASN A 86 -4.63 2.86 -2.14
CA ASN A 86 -5.40 3.91 -1.47
C ASN A 86 -5.14 5.27 -2.13
N THR A 87 -6.19 6.08 -2.28
CA THR A 87 -6.05 7.52 -2.62
C THR A 87 -5.32 8.24 -1.49
N PRO A 88 -4.87 9.50 -1.65
CA PRO A 88 -4.17 10.22 -0.59
C PRO A 88 -4.95 10.25 0.73
N GLU A 89 -6.26 10.54 0.67
CA GLU A 89 -7.13 10.65 1.85
C GLU A 89 -7.39 9.27 2.47
N GLY A 90 -7.60 8.25 1.63
CA GLY A 90 -7.78 6.86 2.08
C GLY A 90 -6.53 6.32 2.76
N PHE A 91 -5.36 6.66 2.24
CA PHE A 91 -4.06 6.27 2.77
C PHE A 91 -3.81 6.88 4.14
N ILE A 92 -3.90 8.20 4.25
CA ILE A 92 -3.73 8.93 5.52
C ILE A 92 -4.69 8.39 6.58
N ARG A 93 -6.00 8.30 6.26
CA ARG A 93 -7.00 7.81 7.21
C ARG A 93 -6.69 6.39 7.70
N LYS A 94 -6.21 5.52 6.82
CA LYS A 94 -5.88 4.14 7.20
C LYS A 94 -4.61 4.09 8.05
N LEU A 95 -3.57 4.87 7.73
CA LEU A 95 -2.36 4.97 8.55
C LEU A 95 -2.66 5.50 9.95
N THR A 96 -3.47 6.56 10.06
CA THR A 96 -3.93 7.09 11.36
C THR A 96 -4.67 6.04 12.18
N HIS A 97 -5.60 5.29 11.57
CA HIS A 97 -6.29 4.19 12.26
C HIS A 97 -5.29 3.10 12.71
N LEU A 98 -4.25 2.82 11.93
CA LEU A 98 -3.22 1.87 12.32
C LEU A 98 -2.24 2.41 13.37
N GLY A 99 -2.37 3.68 13.81
CA GLY A 99 -1.40 4.32 14.69
C GLY A 99 -0.02 4.50 14.04
N ILE A 100 0.06 4.40 12.71
CA ILE A 100 1.28 4.59 11.95
C ILE A 100 1.36 6.07 11.64
N MET A 101 2.24 6.78 12.35
CA MET A 101 2.55 8.15 12.01
C MET A 101 3.30 8.15 10.68
N ALA A 102 2.70 8.75 9.65
CA ALA A 102 3.38 8.98 8.39
C ALA A 102 4.54 9.96 8.66
N HIS A 103 5.73 9.43 8.98
CA HIS A 103 6.94 10.24 8.93
C HIS A 103 7.05 10.74 7.49
N GLY A 104 6.98 12.07 7.36
CA GLY A 104 6.60 12.76 6.14
C GLY A 104 7.34 12.29 4.89
N ALA A 105 6.57 11.90 3.89
CA ALA A 105 6.93 12.17 2.51
C ALA A 105 6.57 13.64 2.20
N MET A 106 7.18 14.57 2.93
CA MET A 106 7.29 15.97 2.56
C MET A 106 8.71 16.41 2.86
N ALA A 107 9.36 16.96 1.84
CA ALA A 107 10.73 17.46 1.78
C ALA A 107 11.84 16.41 1.63
N GLN A 108 12.41 16.34 0.44
CA GLN A 108 13.76 16.85 0.26
C GLN A 108 13.81 17.76 -0.98
N PRO A 109 14.55 18.89 -0.91
CA PRO A 109 14.68 19.87 -1.99
C PRO A 109 15.42 19.33 -3.23
#